data_AF-A0A6A4UH86-F1
#
_entry.id   AF-A0A6A4UH86-F1
#
_cell.length_a   1.000
_cell.length_b   1.000
_cell.length_c   1.000
_cell.angle_alpha   90.00
_cell.angle_beta   90.00
_cell.angle_gamma   90.00
#
_symmetry.space_group_name_H-M   'P 1'
#
loop_
_entity.id
_entity.type
_entity.pdbx_description
1 polymer ?
#
loop_
_entity_poly.entity_id
_entity_poly.type
_entity_poly.pdbx_seq_one_letter_code
_entity_poly.pdbx_strand_id
1 'polypeptide(L)'
;MNTKKKLEDEIDFRDLLKNPLRLFGWVFPLFIVILIGLGVYYVKNLSLISLNEQPVSAPDSTNVKKEVLLKLGGISPAVDLAVVKNPTKEFIDKGKGLYDSNCKSCHGDTGMGDGAAGAMLNPKPRNLQTADGWSNGRTIDMLYKTLQEGIVQNGMAAYEFLSPEDRMAIIAYTRTFAQYPEIKDEELSSLDQTYQLSKGTVVPSTIPIANAEKKLVEENQLLVKKVNDAKQFLAVSKTNANVELIMKSAKNVNKVFSSFLNMQNITAEGFALLVAANPINYGFNPVVSRYSKEELTQIYNYLKTVTM
;
A
#
# COMPACT_ATOMS: atom_id res chain seq x y z
N MET A 1 -4.95 87.20 -61.98
CA MET A 1 -5.10 86.47 -60.71
C MET A 1 -4.31 85.18 -60.80
N ASN A 2 -3.21 85.09 -60.07
CA ASN A 2 -2.28 83.95 -60.11
C ASN A 2 -2.28 83.31 -58.70
N THR A 3 -3.16 82.34 -58.46
CA THR A 3 -3.21 81.57 -57.21
C THR A 3 -2.42 80.28 -57.39
N LYS A 4 -1.13 80.31 -56.99
CA LYS A 4 -0.36 79.09 -56.77
C LYS A 4 -1.01 78.31 -55.61
N LYS A 5 -1.68 77.20 -55.89
CA LYS A 5 -2.03 76.21 -54.86
C LYS A 5 -0.74 75.58 -54.35
N LYS A 6 -0.49 75.69 -53.04
CA LYS A 6 0.61 74.99 -52.37
C LYS A 6 0.27 73.49 -52.38
N LEU A 7 1.22 72.65 -52.78
CA LEU A 7 1.14 71.21 -52.57
C LEU A 7 1.31 70.97 -51.07
N GLU A 8 0.31 70.38 -50.44
CA GLU A 8 0.40 69.90 -49.06
C GLU A 8 0.71 68.40 -49.10
N ASP A 9 1.57 67.93 -48.21
CA ASP A 9 1.94 66.52 -48.11
C ASP A 9 0.71 65.71 -47.70
N GLU A 10 0.47 64.57 -48.38
CA GLU A 10 -0.73 63.75 -48.20
C GLU A 10 -0.83 63.13 -46.78
N ILE A 11 0.28 63.14 -46.02
CA ILE A 11 0.37 62.59 -44.67
C ILE A 11 1.14 63.54 -43.75
N ASP A 12 0.42 64.27 -42.89
CA ASP A 12 0.99 64.98 -41.75
C ASP A 12 1.02 64.05 -40.51
N PHE A 13 2.20 63.55 -40.16
CA PHE A 13 2.41 62.65 -39.02
C PHE A 13 2.05 63.29 -37.67
N ARG A 14 2.04 64.62 -37.56
CA ARG A 14 1.65 65.31 -36.32
C ARG A 14 0.14 65.27 -36.08
N ASP A 15 -0.65 65.13 -37.13
CA ASP A 15 -2.12 65.08 -37.07
C ASP A 15 -2.66 63.64 -36.89
N LEU A 16 -1.81 62.63 -37.15
CA LEU A 16 -2.09 61.22 -36.88
C LEU A 16 -2.33 60.92 -35.39
N LEU A 17 -1.61 61.62 -34.50
CA LEU A 17 -1.74 61.50 -33.05
C LEU A 17 -3.00 62.19 -32.50
N LYS A 18 -3.62 63.10 -33.25
CA LYS A 18 -4.82 63.83 -32.82
C LYS A 18 -6.12 63.14 -33.21
N ASN A 19 -6.09 62.27 -34.21
CA ASN A 19 -7.26 61.57 -34.75
C ASN A 19 -7.18 60.06 -34.49
N PRO A 20 -7.82 59.53 -33.43
CA PRO A 20 -7.66 58.12 -33.03
C PRO A 20 -8.13 57.12 -34.09
N LEU A 21 -9.10 57.49 -34.96
CA LEU A 21 -9.57 56.62 -36.04
C LEU A 21 -8.50 56.37 -37.12
N ARG A 22 -7.63 57.35 -37.43
CA ARG A 22 -6.56 57.17 -38.44
C ARG A 22 -5.40 56.33 -37.89
N LEU A 23 -5.16 56.40 -36.58
CA LEU A 23 -4.19 55.57 -35.87
C LEU A 23 -4.58 54.08 -35.90
N PHE A 24 -5.89 53.78 -35.83
CA PHE A 24 -6.41 52.42 -35.83
C PHE A 24 -5.98 51.61 -37.07
N GLY A 25 -5.94 52.22 -38.25
CA GLY A 25 -5.52 51.56 -39.49
C GLY A 25 -4.07 51.06 -39.46
N TRP A 26 -3.20 51.67 -38.66
CA TRP A 26 -1.81 51.27 -38.46
C TRP A 26 -1.61 50.34 -37.26
N VAL A 27 -2.35 50.57 -36.18
CA VAL A 27 -2.24 49.76 -34.95
C VAL A 27 -2.85 48.38 -35.14
N PHE A 28 -3.97 48.28 -35.87
CA PHE A 28 -4.68 47.03 -36.09
C PHE A 28 -3.85 45.93 -36.78
N PRO A 29 -3.17 46.17 -37.92
CA PRO A 29 -2.32 45.15 -38.54
C PRO A 29 -1.14 44.75 -37.64
N LEU A 30 -0.58 45.70 -36.87
CA LEU A 30 0.53 45.43 -35.94
C LEU A 30 0.07 44.52 -34.78
N PHE A 31 -1.14 44.74 -34.28
CA PHE A 31 -1.77 43.88 -33.28
C PHE A 31 -2.00 42.46 -33.82
N ILE A 32 -2.48 42.32 -35.06
CA ILE A 32 -2.64 41.01 -35.72
C ILE A 32 -1.30 40.29 -35.82
N VAL A 33 -0.23 40.97 -36.24
CA VAL A 33 1.11 40.38 -36.34
C VAL A 33 1.61 39.90 -34.99
N ILE A 34 1.41 40.68 -33.92
CA ILE A 34 1.76 40.27 -32.55
C ILE A 34 0.96 39.03 -32.13
N LEU A 35 -0.34 39.00 -32.40
CA LEU A 35 -1.23 37.90 -32.01
C LEU A 35 -0.87 36.61 -32.75
N ILE A 36 -0.55 36.71 -34.06
CA ILE A 36 -0.03 35.58 -34.85
C ILE A 36 1.33 35.12 -34.29
N GLY A 37 2.23 36.04 -33.95
CA GLY A 37 3.53 35.72 -33.36
C GLY A 37 3.40 34.96 -32.03
N LEU A 38 2.50 35.44 -31.14
CA LEU A 38 2.17 34.76 -29.88
C LEU A 38 1.54 33.39 -30.13
N GLY A 39 0.66 33.26 -31.12
CA GLY A 39 0.06 31.98 -31.51
C GLY A 39 1.10 30.97 -32.01
N VAL A 40 2.01 31.41 -32.89
CA VAL A 40 3.12 30.56 -33.38
C VAL A 40 4.05 30.16 -32.24
N TYR A 41 4.38 31.09 -31.34
CA TYR A 41 5.18 30.79 -30.15
C TYR A 41 4.48 29.76 -29.25
N TYR A 42 3.19 29.92 -29.01
CA TYR A 42 2.39 28.98 -28.21
C TYR A 42 2.36 27.58 -28.83
N VAL A 43 2.09 27.47 -30.14
CA VAL A 43 2.06 26.17 -30.84
C VAL A 43 3.44 25.50 -30.86
N LYS A 44 4.52 26.26 -31.04
CA LYS A 44 5.89 25.72 -30.99
C LYS A 44 6.27 25.20 -29.60
N ASN A 45 5.75 25.82 -28.55
CA ASN A 45 5.98 25.44 -27.16
C ASN A 45 4.85 24.58 -26.58
N LEU A 46 3.92 24.09 -27.41
CA LEU A 46 2.75 23.34 -26.95
C LEU A 46 3.16 22.08 -26.19
N SER A 47 4.25 21.42 -26.60
CA SER A 47 4.80 20.26 -25.88
C SER A 47 5.28 20.64 -24.48
N LEU A 48 6.00 21.75 -24.32
CA LEU A 48 6.48 22.24 -23.02
C LEU A 48 5.34 22.74 -22.13
N ILE A 49 4.29 23.34 -22.71
CA ILE A 49 3.12 23.85 -21.97
C ILE A 49 2.15 22.72 -21.59
N SER A 50 2.01 21.70 -22.45
CA SER A 50 1.14 20.53 -22.25
C SER A 50 1.75 19.49 -21.32
N LEU A 51 3.08 19.45 -21.20
CA LEU A 51 3.74 18.54 -20.28
C LEU A 51 3.74 19.17 -18.90
N ASN A 52 2.69 18.86 -18.15
CA ASN A 52 2.78 18.86 -16.71
C ASN A 52 3.78 17.74 -16.37
N GLU A 53 5.07 18.07 -16.22
CA GLU A 53 6.08 17.15 -15.69
C GLU A 53 5.67 16.79 -14.27
N GLN A 54 4.75 15.84 -14.15
CA GLN A 54 4.50 15.15 -12.91
C GLN A 54 5.81 14.43 -12.61
N PRO A 55 6.50 14.75 -11.50
CA PRO A 55 7.68 14.00 -11.12
C PRO A 55 7.29 12.51 -11.09
N VAL A 56 8.19 11.68 -11.61
CA VAL A 56 8.00 10.24 -11.82
C VAL A 56 7.17 9.65 -10.69
N SER A 57 5.98 9.13 -11.04
CA SER A 57 5.12 8.37 -10.15
C SER A 57 6.00 7.41 -9.35
N ALA A 58 5.75 7.36 -8.04
CA ALA A 58 6.46 6.51 -7.08
C ALA A 58 6.87 5.15 -7.69
N PRO A 59 8.06 4.62 -7.32
CA PRO A 59 8.57 3.37 -7.87
C PRO A 59 7.48 2.30 -7.82
N ASP A 60 7.34 1.55 -8.92
CA ASP A 60 6.36 0.49 -9.06
C ASP A 60 6.37 -0.41 -7.84
N SER A 61 5.31 -0.31 -7.02
CA SER A 61 5.21 -1.00 -5.74
C SER A 61 5.15 -2.52 -5.90
N THR A 62 4.88 -3.02 -7.12
CA THR A 62 4.95 -4.45 -7.43
C THR A 62 6.39 -4.97 -7.50
N ASN A 63 7.36 -4.10 -7.76
CA ASN A 63 8.78 -4.44 -7.87
C ASN A 63 9.56 -4.16 -6.56
N VAL A 64 8.97 -3.46 -5.60
CA VAL A 64 9.59 -3.23 -4.28
C VAL A 64 9.32 -4.42 -3.37
N LYS A 65 10.18 -5.44 -3.44
CA LYS A 65 10.20 -6.52 -2.44
C LYS A 65 10.88 -6.02 -1.17
N LYS A 66 10.14 -5.28 -0.34
CA LYS A 66 10.62 -4.91 1.00
C LYS A 66 10.47 -6.12 1.92
N GLU A 67 11.60 -6.76 2.25
CA GLU A 67 11.60 -7.81 3.26
C GLU A 67 11.38 -7.22 4.66
N VAL A 68 10.60 -7.92 5.48
CA VAL A 68 10.54 -7.63 6.90
C VAL A 68 11.85 -8.10 7.52
N LEU A 69 12.50 -7.22 8.29
CA LEU A 69 13.74 -7.58 8.98
C LEU A 69 13.47 -8.68 10.02
N LEU A 70 14.48 -9.51 10.25
CA LEU A 70 14.46 -10.46 11.37
C LEU A 70 14.38 -9.65 12.67
N LYS A 71 13.27 -9.78 13.39
CA LYS A 71 13.08 -9.17 14.70
C LYS A 71 12.65 -10.26 15.65
N LEU A 72 13.42 -10.47 16.71
CA LEU A 72 12.98 -11.34 17.79
C LEU A 72 11.79 -10.67 18.48
N GLY A 73 10.79 -11.49 18.79
CA GLY A 73 9.68 -11.07 19.62
C GLY A 73 10.17 -10.66 21.00
N GLY A 74 9.40 -9.81 21.65
CA GLY A 74 9.74 -9.27 22.96
C GLY A 74 8.58 -8.50 23.55
N ILE A 75 8.76 -8.01 24.76
CA ILE A 75 7.80 -7.12 25.39
C ILE A 75 8.20 -5.70 24.95
N SER A 76 7.35 -5.03 24.17
CA SER A 76 7.49 -3.59 23.95
C SER A 76 7.44 -2.92 25.33
N PRO A 77 8.39 -2.03 25.66
CA PRO A 77 8.42 -1.42 26.98
C PRO A 77 7.07 -0.78 27.31
N ALA A 78 6.70 -0.90 28.58
CA ALA A 78 5.56 -0.19 29.14
C ALA A 78 5.70 1.30 28.83
N VAL A 79 4.58 1.97 28.53
CA VAL A 79 4.58 3.42 28.35
C VAL A 79 4.94 4.06 29.68
N ASP A 80 6.03 4.84 29.71
CA ASP A 80 6.37 5.65 30.87
C ASP A 80 5.39 6.84 30.96
N LEU A 81 4.42 6.73 31.85
CA LEU A 81 3.40 7.75 32.06
C LEU A 81 3.99 9.10 32.52
N ALA A 82 5.16 9.10 33.16
CA ALA A 82 5.83 10.34 33.55
C ALA A 82 6.32 11.12 32.32
N VAL A 83 6.86 10.40 31.32
CA VAL A 83 7.26 10.98 30.03
C VAL A 83 6.05 11.44 29.23
N VAL A 84 4.91 10.75 29.31
CA VAL A 84 3.68 11.22 28.65
C VAL A 84 3.18 12.54 29.26
N LYS A 85 3.20 12.67 30.60
CA LYS A 85 2.77 13.89 31.29
C LYS A 85 3.71 15.06 31.03
N ASN A 86 5.02 14.80 31.03
CA ASN A 86 6.06 15.79 30.78
C ASN A 86 7.03 15.30 29.67
N PRO A 87 6.67 15.50 28.39
CA PRO A 87 7.44 14.93 27.29
C PRO A 87 8.81 15.59 27.16
N THR A 88 9.84 14.75 27.09
CA THR A 88 11.21 15.19 26.80
C THR A 88 11.31 15.64 25.34
N LYS A 89 12.33 16.43 25.01
CA LYS A 89 12.59 16.85 23.62
C LYS A 89 12.76 15.64 22.69
N GLU A 90 13.49 14.62 23.14
CA GLU A 90 13.71 13.39 22.37
C GLU A 90 12.38 12.65 22.06
N PHE A 91 11.47 12.61 23.03
CA PHE A 91 10.15 11.98 22.84
C PHE A 91 9.30 12.75 21.82
N ILE A 92 9.35 14.08 21.84
CA ILE A 92 8.68 14.94 20.84
C ILE A 92 9.32 14.76 19.46
N ASP A 93 10.65 14.72 19.36
CA ASP A 93 11.37 14.54 18.09
C ASP A 93 11.05 13.16 17.47
N LYS A 94 10.95 12.11 18.29
CA LYS A 94 10.44 10.79 17.87
C LYS A 94 9.03 10.90 17.32
N GLY A 95 8.14 11.59 18.05
CA GLY A 95 6.78 11.89 17.62
C GLY A 95 6.69 12.62 16.29
N LYS A 96 7.60 13.58 16.06
CA LYS A 96 7.70 14.31 14.80
C LYS A 96 8.04 13.39 13.63
N GLY A 97 9.06 12.53 13.77
CA GLY A 97 9.44 11.60 12.69
C GLY A 97 8.31 10.63 12.33
N LEU A 98 7.57 10.17 13.35
CA LEU A 98 6.38 9.34 13.15
C LEU A 98 5.23 10.12 12.50
N TYR A 99 4.98 11.36 12.91
CA TYR A 99 3.99 12.24 12.29
C TYR A 99 4.31 12.53 10.83
N ASP A 100 5.57 12.82 10.51
CA ASP A 100 6.03 13.07 9.13
C ASP A 100 5.78 11.86 8.23
N SER A 101 5.94 10.64 8.78
CA SER A 101 5.77 9.38 8.05
C SER A 101 4.31 8.96 7.89
N ASN A 102 3.43 9.28 8.84
CA ASN A 102 2.09 8.70 8.94
C ASN A 102 0.94 9.72 8.84
N CYS A 103 1.15 10.97 9.24
CA CYS A 103 0.09 11.95 9.48
C CYS A 103 0.17 13.17 8.53
N LYS A 104 1.39 13.61 8.21
CA LYS A 104 1.67 14.82 7.43
C LYS A 104 0.97 14.87 6.07
N SER A 105 0.87 13.73 5.38
CA SER A 105 0.25 13.68 4.05
C SER A 105 -1.21 14.18 4.03
N CYS A 106 -1.94 13.99 5.13
CA CYS A 106 -3.32 14.43 5.29
C CYS A 106 -3.43 15.70 6.14
N HIS A 107 -2.70 15.78 7.27
CA HIS A 107 -2.83 16.89 8.22
C HIS A 107 -1.90 18.08 7.94
N GLY A 108 -0.97 17.97 6.99
CA GLY A 108 -0.03 19.02 6.63
C GLY A 108 1.20 19.08 7.55
N ASP A 109 2.20 19.86 7.16
CA ASP A 109 3.45 20.03 7.93
C ASP A 109 3.23 20.70 9.30
N THR A 110 2.27 21.62 9.35
CA THR A 110 1.94 22.44 10.53
C THR A 110 0.66 21.97 11.23
N GLY A 111 0.10 20.82 10.82
CA GLY A 111 -1.15 20.30 11.36
C GLY A 111 -2.40 21.07 10.94
N MET A 112 -2.36 21.90 9.90
CA MET A 112 -3.50 22.73 9.48
C MET A 112 -4.61 21.97 8.74
N GLY A 113 -4.45 20.67 8.47
CA GLY A 113 -5.42 19.89 7.70
C GLY A 113 -5.35 20.15 6.20
N ASP A 114 -4.23 20.68 5.73
CA ASP A 114 -3.96 21.12 4.35
C ASP A 114 -2.99 20.20 3.60
N GLY A 115 -2.79 18.97 4.10
CA GLY A 115 -1.97 17.97 3.43
C GLY A 115 -2.53 17.58 2.07
N ALA A 116 -1.64 17.29 1.11
CA ALA A 116 -2.01 17.00 -0.27
C ALA A 116 -3.00 15.83 -0.42
N ALA A 117 -2.87 14.79 0.40
CA ALA A 117 -3.81 13.65 0.41
C ALA A 117 -5.15 14.01 1.07
N GLY A 118 -5.16 15.02 1.96
CA GLY A 118 -6.34 15.51 2.65
C GLY A 118 -7.23 16.44 1.83
N ALA A 119 -6.69 17.04 0.76
CA ALA A 119 -7.37 18.10 0.01
C ALA A 119 -8.72 17.70 -0.59
N MET A 120 -8.88 16.43 -0.96
CA MET A 120 -10.10 15.88 -1.58
C MET A 120 -11.01 15.12 -0.61
N LEU A 121 -10.65 15.01 0.67
CA LEU A 121 -11.46 14.29 1.66
C LEU A 121 -12.65 15.14 2.14
N ASN A 122 -13.79 14.49 2.36
CA ASN A 122 -14.98 15.08 2.96
C ASN A 122 -15.52 14.19 4.09
N PRO A 123 -15.45 14.63 5.37
CA PRO A 123 -14.95 15.92 5.82
C PRO A 123 -13.42 16.07 5.61
N LYS A 124 -12.94 17.31 5.51
CA LYS A 124 -11.50 17.59 5.45
C LYS A 124 -10.80 17.13 6.74
N PRO A 125 -9.51 16.76 6.69
CA PRO A 125 -8.76 16.45 7.90
C PRO A 125 -8.79 17.61 8.89
N ARG A 126 -8.84 17.27 10.18
CA ARG A 126 -8.88 18.27 11.26
C ARG A 126 -7.65 19.16 11.21
N ASN A 127 -7.87 20.48 11.23
CA ASN A 127 -6.85 21.44 11.63
C ASN A 127 -6.57 21.28 13.13
N LEU A 128 -5.40 20.73 13.45
CA LEU A 128 -4.94 20.40 14.79
C LEU A 128 -4.59 21.65 15.62
N GLN A 129 -4.49 22.83 14.99
CA GLN A 129 -4.22 24.09 15.69
C GLN A 129 -5.48 24.69 16.35
N THR A 130 -6.69 24.25 15.97
CA THR A 130 -7.94 24.82 16.51
C THR A 130 -8.53 23.96 17.63
N ALA A 131 -9.23 24.63 18.56
CA ALA A 131 -9.80 23.98 19.74
C ALA A 131 -11.11 23.23 19.49
N ASP A 132 -11.80 23.55 18.40
CA ASP A 132 -13.14 23.11 18.05
C ASP A 132 -13.14 22.02 16.96
N GLY A 133 -14.27 21.33 16.79
CA GLY A 133 -14.50 20.36 15.71
C GLY A 133 -13.63 19.10 15.77
N TRP A 134 -13.19 18.69 16.96
CA TRP A 134 -12.59 17.39 17.20
C TRP A 134 -13.69 16.34 17.39
N SER A 135 -13.63 15.22 16.66
CA SER A 135 -14.68 14.19 16.72
C SER A 135 -14.76 13.49 18.08
N ASN A 136 -13.61 13.13 18.65
CA ASN A 136 -13.53 12.48 19.96
C ASN A 136 -13.18 13.46 21.09
N GLY A 137 -12.53 14.58 20.78
CA GLY A 137 -12.04 15.54 21.77
C GLY A 137 -10.51 15.72 21.73
N ARG A 138 -10.00 16.52 22.67
CA ARG A 138 -8.59 16.98 22.71
C ARG A 138 -7.82 16.52 23.96
N THR A 139 -8.49 15.84 24.88
CA THR A 139 -7.88 15.24 26.07
C THR A 139 -7.02 14.05 25.66
N ILE A 140 -6.05 13.68 26.50
CA ILE A 140 -5.04 12.66 26.15
C ILE A 140 -5.69 11.31 25.79
N ASP A 141 -6.75 10.94 26.51
CA ASP A 141 -7.54 9.73 26.31
C ASP A 141 -8.24 9.72 24.96
N MET A 142 -8.84 10.83 24.57
CA MET A 142 -9.55 10.97 23.29
C MET A 142 -8.60 11.02 22.09
N LEU A 143 -7.42 11.64 22.27
CA LEU A 143 -6.38 11.62 21.24
C LEU A 143 -5.83 10.20 21.04
N TYR A 144 -5.57 9.48 22.12
CA TYR A 144 -5.11 8.10 22.05
C TYR A 144 -6.16 7.18 21.44
N LYS A 145 -7.42 7.31 21.86
CA LYS A 145 -8.56 6.61 21.25
C LYS A 145 -8.63 6.83 19.74
N THR A 146 -8.45 8.08 19.30
CA THR A 146 -8.46 8.44 17.87
C THR A 146 -7.37 7.71 17.09
N LEU A 147 -6.16 7.59 17.64
CA LEU A 147 -5.08 6.82 17.00
C LEU A 147 -5.30 5.31 17.09
N GLN A 148 -5.89 4.81 18.17
CA GLN A 148 -6.15 3.39 18.36
C GLN A 148 -7.26 2.87 17.44
N GLU A 149 -8.38 3.58 17.36
CA GLU A 149 -9.60 3.12 16.67
C GLU A 149 -9.78 3.74 15.30
N GLY A 150 -9.13 4.88 15.03
CA GLY A 150 -9.36 5.69 13.84
C GLY A 150 -10.71 6.42 13.88
N ILE A 151 -11.00 7.13 12.79
CA ILE A 151 -12.32 7.72 12.51
C ILE A 151 -12.71 7.27 11.12
N VAL A 152 -12.97 5.97 11.00
CA VAL A 152 -13.10 5.26 9.70
C VAL A 152 -14.17 5.90 8.81
N GLN A 153 -15.28 6.33 9.39
CA GLN A 153 -16.37 7.01 8.66
C GLN A 153 -15.92 8.32 8.00
N ASN A 154 -14.89 8.98 8.52
CA ASN A 154 -14.33 10.23 8.02
C ASN A 154 -12.99 10.02 7.29
N GLY A 155 -12.64 8.78 6.95
CA GLY A 155 -11.43 8.44 6.18
C GLY A 155 -10.12 8.36 6.97
N MET A 156 -10.15 8.46 8.30
CA MET A 156 -8.96 8.27 9.14
C MET A 156 -8.85 6.81 9.59
N ALA A 157 -7.84 6.10 9.08
CA ALA A 157 -7.55 4.73 9.48
C ALA A 157 -7.10 4.62 10.96
N ALA A 158 -7.22 3.43 11.52
CA ALA A 158 -6.64 3.09 12.81
C ALA A 158 -5.12 2.95 12.68
N TYR A 159 -4.38 3.45 13.68
CA TYR A 159 -2.93 3.31 13.82
C TYR A 159 -2.58 2.33 14.94
N GLU A 160 -3.40 1.29 15.12
CA GLU A 160 -3.21 0.24 16.13
C GLU A 160 -1.91 -0.56 15.92
N PHE A 161 -1.40 -0.59 14.69
CA PHE A 161 -0.14 -1.26 14.31
C PHE A 161 1.11 -0.55 14.87
N LEU A 162 1.00 0.72 15.28
CA LEU A 162 2.08 1.41 16.00
C LEU A 162 2.13 0.95 17.46
N SER A 163 3.28 1.03 18.10
CA SER A 163 3.33 0.72 19.54
C SER A 163 2.55 1.78 20.35
N PRO A 164 2.05 1.43 21.55
CA PRO A 164 1.41 2.41 22.43
C PRO A 164 2.30 3.63 22.72
N GLU A 165 3.60 3.40 22.89
CA GLU A 165 4.60 4.46 23.11
C GLU A 165 4.72 5.38 21.89
N ASP A 166 4.75 4.82 20.67
CA ASP A 166 4.83 5.59 19.43
C ASP A 166 3.58 6.44 19.22
N ARG A 167 2.39 5.91 19.53
CA ARG A 167 1.15 6.69 19.52
C ARG A 167 1.22 7.86 20.50
N MET A 168 1.72 7.62 21.71
CA MET A 168 1.91 8.71 22.70
C MET A 168 2.93 9.74 22.23
N ALA A 169 4.01 9.34 21.56
CA ALA A 169 4.98 10.26 20.97
C ALA A 169 4.34 11.14 19.88
N ILE A 170 3.53 10.54 18.99
CA ILE A 170 2.76 11.30 17.98
C ILE A 170 1.83 12.31 18.65
N ILE A 171 1.15 11.92 19.74
CA ILE A 171 0.27 12.82 20.49
C ILE A 171 1.08 13.95 21.12
N ALA A 172 2.24 13.66 21.72
CA ALA A 172 3.12 14.67 22.30
C ALA A 172 3.54 15.71 21.26
N TYR A 173 3.93 15.28 20.05
CA TYR A 173 4.23 16.20 18.94
C TYR A 173 3.00 16.96 18.46
N THR A 174 1.86 16.30 18.29
CA THR A 174 0.59 16.95 17.89
C THR A 174 0.19 18.06 18.85
N ARG A 175 0.43 17.85 20.14
CA ARG A 175 0.16 18.82 21.20
C ARG A 175 1.07 20.05 21.16
N THR A 176 2.12 20.07 20.33
CA THR A 176 2.98 21.25 20.12
C THR A 176 2.36 22.27 19.15
N PHE A 177 1.37 21.88 18.35
CA PHE A 177 0.74 22.76 17.35
C PHE A 177 -0.18 23.83 17.96
N ALA A 178 -0.68 23.62 19.18
CA ALA A 178 -1.57 24.56 19.87
C ALA A 178 -1.58 24.32 21.38
N GLN A 179 -2.29 25.15 22.14
CA GLN A 179 -2.55 24.89 23.56
C GLN A 179 -3.62 23.80 23.72
N TYR A 180 -3.24 22.63 24.21
CA TYR A 180 -4.15 21.53 24.53
C TYR A 180 -4.52 21.50 26.02
N PRO A 181 -5.63 20.82 26.41
CA PRO A 181 -5.96 20.59 27.82
C PRO A 181 -4.81 19.91 28.55
N GLU A 182 -4.58 20.30 29.80
CA GLU A 182 -3.60 19.66 30.67
C GLU A 182 -3.92 18.18 30.87
N ILE A 183 -2.87 17.37 30.99
CA ILE A 183 -2.99 15.92 31.16
C ILE A 183 -3.30 15.65 32.63
N LYS A 184 -4.48 15.06 32.89
CA LYS A 184 -4.91 14.68 34.23
C LYS A 184 -4.51 13.24 34.56
N ASP A 185 -4.22 12.98 35.84
CA ASP A 185 -3.81 11.64 36.28
C ASP A 185 -4.95 10.63 36.18
N GLU A 186 -6.20 11.08 36.30
CA GLU A 186 -7.40 10.25 36.09
C GLU A 186 -7.52 9.78 34.63
N GLU A 187 -7.20 10.65 33.66
CA GLU A 187 -7.24 10.33 32.23
C GLU A 187 -6.17 9.28 31.88
N LEU A 188 -4.95 9.43 32.41
CA LEU A 188 -3.88 8.45 32.24
C LEU A 188 -4.22 7.11 32.88
N SER A 189 -4.85 7.12 34.06
CA SER A 189 -5.27 5.90 34.75
C SER A 189 -6.38 5.17 33.98
N SER A 190 -7.35 5.91 33.43
CA SER A 190 -8.41 5.33 32.60
C SER A 190 -7.86 4.73 31.30
N LEU A 191 -6.90 5.41 30.68
CA LEU A 191 -6.19 4.90 29.50
C LEU A 191 -5.44 3.61 29.78
N ASP A 192 -4.73 3.54 30.90
CA ASP A 192 -3.99 2.34 31.28
C ASP A 192 -4.92 1.17 31.58
N GLN A 193 -6.05 1.41 32.25
CA GLN A 193 -7.06 0.37 32.48
C GLN A 193 -7.67 -0.15 31.17
N THR A 194 -7.94 0.74 30.21
CA THR A 194 -8.59 0.39 28.94
C THR A 194 -7.64 -0.31 27.99
N TYR A 195 -6.42 0.21 27.84
CA TYR A 195 -5.48 -0.20 26.79
C TYR A 195 -4.21 -0.89 27.33
N GLN A 196 -4.09 -1.09 28.64
CA GLN A 196 -2.99 -1.82 29.30
C GLN A 196 -1.60 -1.27 28.93
N LEU A 197 -1.48 0.05 28.88
CA LEU A 197 -0.27 0.76 28.45
C LEU A 197 0.97 0.41 29.28
N SER A 198 0.76 0.12 30.57
CA SER A 198 1.79 -0.19 31.57
C SER A 198 2.25 -1.65 31.57
N LYS A 199 1.52 -2.56 30.92
CA LYS A 199 1.86 -4.00 30.92
C LYS A 199 2.87 -4.38 29.83
N GLY A 200 3.15 -3.47 28.91
CA GLY A 200 3.91 -3.77 27.70
C GLY A 200 3.14 -4.68 26.75
N THR A 201 3.36 -4.55 25.45
CA THR A 201 2.69 -5.40 24.44
C THR A 201 3.65 -6.46 23.94
N VAL A 202 3.18 -7.69 23.79
CA VAL A 202 3.98 -8.76 23.19
C VAL A 202 4.09 -8.49 21.70
N VAL A 203 5.29 -8.11 21.25
CA VAL A 203 5.62 -7.98 19.83
C VAL A 203 5.99 -9.38 19.33
N PRO A 204 5.30 -9.92 18.32
CA PRO A 204 5.64 -11.23 17.77
C PRO A 204 6.99 -11.18 17.05
N SER A 205 7.67 -12.32 17.02
CA SER A 205 8.88 -12.47 16.20
C SER A 205 8.53 -12.37 14.72
N THR A 206 9.35 -11.66 13.94
CA THR A 206 9.25 -11.60 12.48
C THR A 206 10.44 -12.30 11.85
N ILE A 207 10.19 -13.11 10.82
CA ILE A 207 11.21 -13.76 10.00
C ILE A 207 11.10 -13.23 8.55
N PRO A 208 12.22 -12.89 7.88
CA PRO A 208 12.21 -12.54 6.47
C PRO A 208 11.61 -13.68 5.62
N ILE A 209 10.89 -13.34 4.55
CA ILE A 209 10.22 -14.31 3.69
C ILE A 209 11.23 -15.31 3.11
N ALA A 210 12.38 -14.84 2.64
CA ALA A 210 13.44 -15.72 2.12
C ALA A 210 13.93 -16.75 3.15
N ASN A 211 14.03 -16.35 4.42
CA ASN A 211 14.44 -17.25 5.50
C ASN A 211 13.34 -18.26 5.83
N ALA A 212 12.08 -17.82 5.82
CA ALA A 212 10.93 -18.71 6.00
C ALA A 212 10.82 -19.73 4.86
N GLU A 213 11.00 -19.30 3.61
CA GLU A 213 11.02 -20.18 2.44
C GLU A 213 12.14 -21.22 2.56
N LYS A 214 13.36 -20.78 2.89
CA LYS A 214 14.49 -21.68 3.11
C LYS A 214 14.18 -22.70 4.20
N LYS A 215 13.60 -22.28 5.33
CA LYS A 215 13.23 -23.16 6.43
C LYS A 215 12.16 -24.18 6.02
N LEU A 216 11.13 -23.73 5.30
CA LEU A 216 10.09 -24.62 4.76
C LEU A 216 10.65 -25.65 3.79
N VAL A 217 11.60 -25.24 2.93
CA VAL A 217 12.28 -26.16 2.02
C VAL A 217 13.11 -27.17 2.82
N GLU A 218 13.89 -26.73 3.81
CA GLU A 218 14.69 -27.59 4.69
C GLU A 218 13.83 -28.64 5.40
N GLU A 219 12.72 -28.24 6.02
CA GLU A 219 11.78 -29.12 6.71
C GLU A 219 11.15 -30.17 5.78
N ASN A 220 10.97 -29.82 4.50
CA ASN A 220 10.36 -30.69 3.50
C ASN A 220 11.38 -31.39 2.58
N GLN A 221 12.69 -31.31 2.84
CA GLN A 221 13.72 -31.91 1.96
C GLN A 221 13.50 -33.41 1.74
N LEU A 222 13.13 -34.15 2.80
CA LEU A 222 12.86 -35.59 2.70
C LEU A 222 11.63 -35.88 1.83
N LEU A 223 10.57 -35.08 1.97
CA LEU A 223 9.37 -35.20 1.16
C LEU A 223 9.69 -34.91 -0.32
N VAL A 224 10.42 -33.83 -0.59
CA VAL A 224 10.86 -33.45 -1.95
C VAL A 224 11.70 -34.56 -2.58
N LYS A 225 12.63 -35.16 -1.83
CA LYS A 225 13.43 -36.29 -2.30
C LYS A 225 12.55 -37.47 -2.71
N LYS A 226 11.63 -37.90 -1.84
CA LYS A 226 10.71 -39.02 -2.12
C LYS A 226 9.85 -38.76 -3.36
N VAL A 227 9.35 -37.53 -3.54
CA VAL A 227 8.57 -37.15 -4.73
C VAL A 227 9.42 -37.22 -6.01
N ASN A 228 10.68 -36.77 -5.95
CA ASN A 228 11.60 -36.83 -7.09
C ASN A 228 11.97 -38.27 -7.46
N ASP A 229 12.28 -39.11 -6.47
CA ASP A 229 12.57 -40.53 -6.66
C ASP A 229 11.37 -41.25 -7.30
N ALA A 230 10.16 -40.99 -6.78
CA ALA A 230 8.92 -41.52 -7.32
C ALA A 230 8.65 -41.10 -8.77
N LYS A 231 8.92 -39.83 -9.09
CA LYS A 231 8.80 -39.31 -10.46
C LYS A 231 9.80 -39.96 -11.41
N GLN A 232 11.03 -40.21 -10.96
CA GLN A 232 12.02 -40.92 -11.75
C GLN A 232 11.57 -42.35 -12.05
N PHE A 233 10.97 -43.03 -11.06
CA PHE A 233 10.42 -44.38 -11.25
C PHE A 233 9.29 -44.42 -12.29
N LEU A 234 8.38 -43.43 -12.28
CA LEU A 234 7.36 -43.27 -13.32
C LEU A 234 7.97 -43.07 -14.71
N ALA A 235 9.03 -42.27 -14.81
CA ALA A 235 9.67 -41.97 -16.09
C ALA A 235 10.34 -43.19 -16.72
N VAL A 236 10.78 -44.16 -15.91
CA VAL A 236 11.39 -45.42 -16.37
C VAL A 236 10.31 -46.49 -16.67
N SER A 237 9.16 -46.45 -15.99
CA SER A 237 8.10 -47.47 -16.08
C SER A 237 6.95 -47.11 -17.04
N LYS A 238 7.22 -46.38 -18.14
CA LYS A 238 6.19 -45.81 -19.02
C LYS A 238 5.21 -46.82 -19.65
N THR A 239 5.60 -48.08 -19.76
CA THR A 239 4.77 -49.16 -20.33
C THR A 239 3.88 -49.86 -19.30
N ASN A 240 3.93 -49.46 -18.03
CA ASN A 240 3.12 -50.06 -16.98
C ASN A 240 1.69 -49.47 -17.00
N ALA A 241 0.66 -50.33 -17.02
CA ALA A 241 -0.73 -49.92 -17.05
C ALA A 241 -1.12 -48.99 -15.87
N ASN A 242 -0.54 -49.19 -14.69
CA ASN A 242 -0.79 -48.34 -13.52
C ASN A 242 -0.18 -46.94 -13.68
N VAL A 243 0.98 -46.84 -14.35
CA VAL A 243 1.61 -45.55 -14.67
C VAL A 243 0.73 -44.78 -15.66
N GLU A 244 0.21 -45.47 -16.68
CA GLU A 244 -0.70 -44.86 -17.64
C GLU A 244 -1.97 -44.32 -16.96
N LEU A 245 -2.53 -45.09 -16.03
CA LEU A 245 -3.72 -44.70 -15.24
C LEU A 245 -3.47 -43.45 -14.39
N ILE A 246 -2.30 -43.36 -13.73
CA ILE A 246 -1.90 -42.18 -12.96
C ILE A 246 -1.66 -40.98 -13.89
N MET A 247 -0.95 -41.17 -15.01
CA MET A 247 -0.62 -40.08 -15.92
C MET A 247 -1.84 -39.50 -16.64
N LYS A 248 -2.85 -40.32 -16.94
CA LYS A 248 -4.14 -39.87 -17.50
C LYS A 248 -4.97 -39.08 -16.49
N SER A 249 -4.88 -39.44 -15.21
CA SER A 249 -5.67 -38.80 -14.15
C SER A 249 -4.95 -37.66 -13.44
N ALA A 250 -3.62 -37.54 -13.51
CA ALA A 250 -2.85 -36.52 -12.81
C ALA A 250 -2.85 -35.18 -13.57
N LYS A 251 -3.28 -34.11 -12.90
CA LYS A 251 -3.07 -32.72 -13.35
C LYS A 251 -1.68 -32.23 -12.98
N ASN A 252 -1.23 -32.58 -11.77
CA ASN A 252 0.09 -32.27 -11.25
C ASN A 252 0.63 -33.51 -10.53
N VAL A 253 1.55 -34.21 -11.20
CA VAL A 253 2.16 -35.46 -10.70
C VAL A 253 2.88 -35.24 -9.37
N ASN A 254 3.61 -34.13 -9.22
CA ASN A 254 4.29 -33.81 -7.95
C ASN A 254 3.28 -33.68 -6.82
N LYS A 255 2.14 -33.01 -7.09
CA LYS A 255 1.07 -32.83 -6.10
C LYS A 255 0.42 -34.17 -5.74
N VAL A 256 0.21 -35.07 -6.70
CA VAL A 256 -0.30 -36.43 -6.43
C VAL A 256 0.59 -37.16 -5.43
N PHE A 257 1.90 -37.20 -5.67
CA PHE A 257 2.83 -37.87 -4.76
C PHE A 257 2.97 -37.16 -3.41
N SER A 258 3.10 -35.82 -3.40
CA SER A 258 3.22 -35.09 -2.14
C SER A 258 1.96 -35.21 -1.29
N SER A 259 0.77 -35.18 -1.91
CA SER A 259 -0.49 -35.39 -1.23
C SER A 259 -0.60 -36.82 -0.69
N PHE A 260 -0.23 -37.82 -1.48
CA PHE A 260 -0.24 -39.21 -1.03
C PHE A 260 0.72 -39.46 0.15
N LEU A 261 1.95 -38.95 0.08
CA LEU A 261 2.94 -39.04 1.15
C LEU A 261 2.49 -38.35 2.45
N ASN A 262 1.67 -37.30 2.35
CA ASN A 262 1.10 -36.60 3.50
C ASN A 262 -0.13 -37.31 4.10
N MET A 263 -0.79 -38.21 3.36
CA MET A 263 -1.89 -39.03 3.86
C MET A 263 -1.34 -40.20 4.71
N GLN A 264 -0.95 -39.92 5.95
CA GLN A 264 -0.47 -40.96 6.86
C GLN A 264 -1.58 -41.97 7.17
N ASN A 265 -1.25 -43.27 7.14
CA ASN A 265 -2.12 -44.38 7.51
C ASN A 265 -3.46 -44.48 6.75
N ILE A 266 -3.55 -43.93 5.55
CA ILE A 266 -4.78 -44.01 4.76
C ILE A 266 -4.97 -45.42 4.14
N THR A 267 -6.20 -45.93 4.21
CA THR A 267 -6.60 -47.16 3.53
C THR A 267 -6.89 -46.89 2.05
N ALA A 268 -6.91 -47.93 1.21
CA ALA A 268 -7.27 -47.78 -0.21
C ALA A 268 -8.68 -47.17 -0.39
N GLU A 269 -9.63 -47.56 0.47
CA GLU A 269 -10.99 -47.04 0.46
C GLU A 269 -11.05 -45.56 0.91
N GLY A 270 -10.31 -45.19 1.95
CA GLY A 270 -10.18 -43.81 2.37
C GLY A 270 -9.56 -42.93 1.28
N PHE A 271 -8.52 -43.44 0.60
CA PHE A 271 -7.90 -42.76 -0.53
C PHE A 271 -8.90 -42.53 -1.67
N ALA A 272 -9.65 -43.56 -2.06
CA ALA A 272 -10.65 -43.47 -3.11
C ALA A 272 -11.72 -42.41 -2.78
N LEU A 273 -12.20 -42.38 -1.53
CA LEU A 273 -13.20 -41.41 -1.08
C LEU A 273 -12.67 -39.97 -1.12
N LEU A 274 -11.45 -39.73 -0.64
CA LEU A 274 -10.83 -38.41 -0.68
C LEU A 274 -10.60 -37.92 -2.11
N VAL A 275 -10.02 -38.77 -2.97
CA VAL A 275 -9.69 -38.42 -4.35
C VAL A 275 -10.96 -38.19 -5.17
N ALA A 276 -12.01 -39.00 -4.97
CA ALA A 276 -13.29 -38.81 -5.66
C ALA A 276 -13.99 -37.51 -5.21
N ALA A 277 -13.93 -37.18 -3.91
CA ALA A 277 -14.56 -35.98 -3.37
C ALA A 277 -13.87 -34.68 -3.78
N ASN A 278 -12.52 -34.65 -3.77
CA ASN A 278 -11.76 -33.43 -4.03
C ASN A 278 -10.51 -33.69 -4.91
N PRO A 279 -10.68 -34.10 -6.17
CA PRO A 279 -9.56 -34.57 -7.01
C PRO A 279 -8.48 -33.50 -7.24
N ILE A 280 -8.87 -32.24 -7.43
CA ILE A 280 -7.96 -31.12 -7.67
C ILE A 280 -7.07 -30.82 -6.45
N ASN A 281 -7.62 -31.00 -5.24
CA ASN A 281 -6.85 -30.80 -4.00
C ASN A 281 -5.72 -31.83 -3.86
N TYR A 282 -5.88 -33.01 -4.45
CA TYR A 282 -4.90 -34.09 -4.41
C TYR A 282 -4.08 -34.23 -5.70
N GLY A 283 -4.12 -33.24 -6.60
CA GLY A 283 -3.29 -33.22 -7.80
C GLY A 283 -3.86 -33.95 -9.02
N PHE A 284 -5.08 -34.49 -8.91
CA PHE A 284 -5.77 -35.16 -10.01
C PHE A 284 -6.66 -34.19 -10.83
N ASN A 285 -6.94 -34.58 -12.07
CA ASN A 285 -7.99 -34.01 -12.90
C ASN A 285 -9.36 -34.50 -12.42
N PRO A 286 -10.45 -33.75 -12.67
CA PRO A 286 -11.82 -34.19 -12.35
C PRO A 286 -12.21 -35.52 -12.98
N VAL A 287 -11.53 -35.97 -14.04
CA VAL A 287 -11.77 -37.27 -14.69
C VAL A 287 -11.61 -38.45 -13.71
N VAL A 288 -10.75 -38.33 -12.70
CA VAL A 288 -10.49 -39.40 -11.73
C VAL A 288 -11.73 -39.77 -10.90
N SER A 289 -12.71 -38.87 -10.75
CA SER A 289 -13.95 -39.19 -10.02
C SER A 289 -14.87 -40.16 -10.78
N ARG A 290 -14.58 -40.40 -12.05
CA ARG A 290 -15.28 -41.39 -12.89
C ARG A 290 -14.61 -42.77 -12.84
N TYR A 291 -13.46 -42.89 -12.19
CA TYR A 291 -12.73 -44.16 -12.11
C TYR A 291 -13.46 -45.12 -11.18
N SER A 292 -13.37 -46.41 -11.48
CA SER A 292 -13.93 -47.46 -10.64
C SER A 292 -13.17 -47.58 -9.32
N LYS A 293 -13.77 -48.27 -8.33
CA LYS A 293 -13.11 -48.52 -7.05
C LYS A 293 -11.82 -49.32 -7.25
N GLU A 294 -11.80 -50.23 -8.21
CA GLU A 294 -10.65 -51.04 -8.59
C GLU A 294 -9.53 -50.18 -9.18
N GLU A 295 -9.85 -49.26 -10.11
CA GLU A 295 -8.88 -48.32 -10.70
C GLU A 295 -8.26 -47.41 -9.64
N LEU A 296 -9.06 -46.87 -8.71
CA LEU A 296 -8.54 -46.05 -7.60
C LEU A 296 -7.68 -46.88 -6.63
N THR A 297 -8.02 -48.15 -6.43
CA THR A 297 -7.23 -49.08 -5.61
C THR A 297 -5.89 -49.42 -6.28
N GLN A 298 -5.88 -49.56 -7.61
CA GLN A 298 -4.64 -49.74 -8.38
C GLN A 298 -3.72 -48.52 -8.27
N ILE A 299 -4.28 -47.31 -8.42
CA ILE A 299 -3.53 -46.06 -8.18
C ILE A 299 -2.96 -46.04 -6.76
N TYR A 300 -3.78 -46.32 -5.75
CA TYR A 300 -3.33 -46.37 -4.35
C TYR A 300 -2.17 -47.35 -4.14
N ASN A 301 -2.32 -48.59 -4.60
CA ASN A 301 -1.31 -49.63 -4.43
C ASN A 301 0.00 -49.25 -5.14
N TYR A 302 -0.12 -48.70 -6.34
CA TYR A 302 1.06 -48.28 -7.09
C TYR A 302 1.76 -47.08 -6.43
N LEU A 303 1.02 -46.06 -6.00
CA LEU A 303 1.58 -44.94 -5.24
C LEU A 303 2.29 -45.44 -3.98
N LYS A 304 1.70 -46.40 -3.26
CA LYS A 304 2.32 -47.03 -2.09
C LYS A 304 3.63 -47.74 -2.43
N THR A 305 3.68 -48.53 -3.50
CA THR A 305 4.89 -49.24 -3.94
C THR A 305 6.01 -48.29 -4.33
N VAL A 306 5.69 -47.15 -4.93
CA VAL A 306 6.70 -46.20 -5.43
C VAL A 306 7.22 -45.26 -4.33
N THR A 307 6.51 -45.15 -3.21
CA THR A 307 6.82 -44.19 -2.12
C THR A 307 7.30 -44.82 -0.81
N MET A 308 7.22 -46.16 -0.69
CA MET A 308 7.81 -46.97 0.40
C MET A 308 9.20 -47.45 0.03
#